data_AF-A0A832PJS3-F1
#
_entry.id   AF-A0A832PJS3-F1
#
_cell.length_a   1.000
_cell.length_b   1.000
_cell.length_c   1.000
_cell.angle_alpha   90.00
_cell.angle_beta   90.00
_cell.angle_gamma   90.00
#
_symmetry.space_group_name_H-M   'P 1'
#
loop_
_entity.id
_entity.type
_entity.pdbx_description
1 polymer ?
#
loop_
_entity_poly.entity_id
_entity_poly.type
_entity_poly.pdbx_seq_one_letter_code
_entity_poly.pdbx_strand_id
1 'polypeptide(L)'
;LGNALWSAWRGIAARRGPRLARGESIADAGAFGAEHDAFWRQAAANHRFIQIRDAAFMRWRFREMPLQRYDVLQLRRDGELRGYVAVGHAIDPARGTGQVTDILTIDDDPRELALLLRAALRRLHALGTEVAAFGCVATPALTEAARLAGFSRSKPTRPAQVFFSDPAEMQRIDEILPHLYLTRADQDEDY
;
A
#
# COMPACT_ATOMS: atom_id res chain seq x y z
N LEU A 1 25.08 24.67 2.76
CA LEU A 1 25.79 23.43 3.18
C LEU A 1 24.84 22.35 3.73
N GLY A 2 23.56 22.32 3.31
CA GLY A 2 22.54 21.44 3.92
C GLY A 2 22.17 20.18 3.14
N ASN A 3 22.55 20.01 1.87
CA ASN A 3 21.99 18.94 1.00
C ASN A 3 22.75 17.61 1.03
N ALA A 4 23.99 17.58 1.54
CA ALA A 4 24.82 16.37 1.51
C ALA A 4 24.50 15.37 2.64
N LEU A 5 23.91 15.83 3.75
CA LEU A 5 23.60 14.97 4.90
C LEU A 5 22.28 14.21 4.72
N TRP A 6 21.30 14.73 3.97
CA TRP A 6 20.02 14.05 3.74
C TRP A 6 20.10 12.87 2.76
N SER A 7 21.02 12.92 1.79
CA SER A 7 21.21 11.87 0.79
C SER A 7 21.87 10.61 1.36
N ALA A 8 22.77 10.77 2.34
CA ALA A 8 23.47 9.65 2.98
C ALA A 8 22.54 8.72 3.78
N TRP A 9 21.51 9.28 4.44
CA TRP A 9 20.56 8.48 5.23
C TRP A 9 19.58 7.66 4.36
N ARG A 10 19.15 8.18 3.21
CA ARG A 10 18.33 7.43 2.23
C ARG A 10 19.09 6.21 1.68
N GLY A 11 20.41 6.31 1.53
CA GLY A 11 21.27 5.23 1.03
C GLY A 11 21.56 4.09 2.01
N ILE A 12 21.45 4.32 3.32
CA ILE A 12 21.78 3.31 4.34
C ILE A 12 20.57 2.42 4.67
N ALA A 13 19.36 2.98 4.78
CA ALA A 13 18.13 2.21 5.01
C ALA A 13 17.77 1.32 3.80
N ALA A 14 17.98 1.82 2.58
CA ALA A 14 17.69 1.08 1.35
C ALA A 14 18.60 -0.16 1.13
N ARG A 15 19.70 -0.33 1.88
CA ARG A 15 20.65 -1.43 1.66
C ARG A 15 20.38 -2.69 2.51
N ARG A 16 19.57 -2.60 3.59
CA ARG A 16 19.32 -3.71 4.54
C ARG A 16 17.93 -4.36 4.47
N GLY A 17 17.00 -3.83 3.69
CA GLY A 17 15.66 -4.43 3.56
C GLY A 17 15.65 -5.78 2.82
N PRO A 18 14.51 -6.49 2.82
CA PRO A 18 14.38 -7.80 2.18
C PRO A 18 14.62 -7.75 0.67
N ARG A 19 15.17 -8.83 0.12
CA ARG A 19 15.42 -9.00 -1.32
C ARG A 19 14.53 -10.10 -1.87
N LEU A 20 14.19 -10.01 -3.15
CA LEU A 20 13.50 -11.09 -3.86
C LEU A 20 14.29 -12.39 -3.72
N ALA A 21 13.60 -13.45 -3.37
CA ALA A 21 14.13 -14.81 -3.35
C ALA A 21 14.07 -15.41 -4.77
N ARG A 22 14.67 -16.59 -4.94
CA ARG A 22 14.52 -17.36 -6.18
C ARG A 22 13.03 -17.64 -6.42
N GLY A 23 12.58 -17.49 -7.67
CA GLY A 23 11.19 -17.67 -8.06
C GLY A 23 10.31 -16.44 -7.83
N GLU A 24 10.79 -15.42 -7.11
CA GLU A 24 10.02 -14.20 -6.89
C GLU A 24 10.32 -13.11 -7.91
N SER A 25 9.29 -12.36 -8.28
CA SER A 25 9.40 -11.23 -9.19
C SER A 25 8.43 -10.12 -8.81
N ILE A 26 8.78 -8.87 -9.14
CA ILE A 26 7.86 -7.74 -9.09
C ILE A 26 7.84 -7.07 -10.45
N ALA A 27 6.65 -6.92 -11.04
CA ALA A 27 6.44 -6.32 -12.35
C ALA A 27 5.15 -5.49 -12.39
N ASP A 28 5.00 -4.66 -13.42
CA ASP A 28 3.76 -3.94 -13.67
C ASP A 28 2.59 -4.90 -13.92
N ALA A 29 1.44 -4.57 -13.35
CA ALA A 29 0.20 -5.27 -13.61
C ALA A 29 -0.20 -5.08 -15.08
N GLY A 30 -0.52 -6.18 -15.75
CA GLY A 30 -1.18 -6.17 -17.06
C GLY A 30 -2.67 -5.85 -16.93
N ALA A 31 -3.49 -6.78 -17.42
CA ALA A 31 -4.95 -6.76 -17.23
C ALA A 31 -5.35 -7.37 -15.89
N PHE A 32 -6.50 -6.95 -15.36
CA PHE A 32 -7.10 -7.54 -14.16
C PHE A 32 -8.19 -8.55 -14.55
N GLY A 33 -8.08 -9.78 -14.03
CA GLY A 33 -8.96 -10.90 -14.37
C GLY A 33 -9.00 -11.99 -13.29
N ALA A 34 -9.29 -13.23 -13.69
CA ALA A 34 -9.61 -14.32 -12.75
C ALA A 34 -8.50 -14.62 -11.70
N GLU A 35 -7.23 -14.36 -12.01
CA GLU A 35 -6.14 -14.50 -11.03
C GLU A 35 -6.27 -13.50 -9.87
N HIS A 36 -6.78 -12.29 -10.13
CA HIS A 36 -7.03 -11.25 -9.11
C HIS A 36 -8.21 -11.62 -8.22
N ASP A 37 -9.25 -12.25 -8.79
CA ASP A 37 -10.37 -12.77 -7.99
C ASP A 37 -9.92 -13.91 -7.08
N ALA A 38 -9.04 -14.78 -7.57
CA ALA A 38 -8.47 -15.87 -6.78
C ALA A 38 -7.53 -15.35 -5.68
N PHE A 39 -6.71 -14.34 -6.00
CA PHE A 39 -5.88 -13.63 -5.02
C PHE A 39 -6.76 -12.97 -3.95
N TRP A 40 -7.81 -12.24 -4.34
CA TRP A 40 -8.70 -11.55 -3.42
C TRP A 40 -9.35 -12.51 -2.42
N ARG A 41 -9.88 -13.65 -2.89
CA ARG A 41 -10.48 -14.67 -2.00
C ARG A 41 -9.50 -15.18 -0.94
N GLN A 42 -8.22 -15.33 -1.31
CA GLN A 42 -7.19 -15.77 -0.36
C GLN A 42 -6.80 -14.67 0.62
N ALA A 43 -6.50 -13.48 0.12
CA ALA A 43 -6.08 -12.35 0.95
C ALA A 43 -7.19 -11.91 1.93
N ALA A 44 -8.44 -11.85 1.48
CA ALA A 44 -9.57 -11.45 2.30
C ALA A 44 -9.78 -12.37 3.52
N ALA A 45 -9.39 -13.65 3.43
CA ALA A 45 -9.53 -14.60 4.54
C ALA A 45 -8.67 -14.23 5.76
N ASN A 46 -7.62 -13.42 5.57
CA ASN A 46 -6.74 -12.96 6.65
C ASN A 46 -7.17 -11.63 7.28
N HIS A 47 -8.28 -11.04 6.81
CA HIS A 47 -8.77 -9.77 7.30
C HIS A 47 -10.22 -9.88 7.75
N ARG A 48 -10.49 -9.48 9.00
CA ARG A 48 -11.85 -9.50 9.56
C ARG A 48 -12.77 -8.48 8.87
N PHE A 49 -12.22 -7.31 8.53
CA PHE A 49 -12.94 -6.25 7.82
C PHE A 49 -12.03 -5.64 6.77
N ILE A 50 -12.37 -5.84 5.49
CA ILE A 50 -11.64 -5.31 4.34
C ILE A 50 -12.62 -5.08 3.19
N GLN A 51 -12.45 -3.98 2.45
CA GLN A 51 -13.24 -3.71 1.25
C GLN A 51 -12.81 -4.64 0.10
N ILE A 52 -13.74 -4.96 -0.80
CA ILE A 52 -13.50 -5.78 -2.00
C ILE A 52 -12.33 -5.23 -2.81
N ARG A 53 -11.37 -6.11 -3.14
CA ARG A 53 -10.21 -5.84 -4.01
C ARG A 53 -10.07 -6.87 -5.13
N ASP A 54 -11.21 -7.28 -5.70
CA ASP A 54 -11.27 -8.23 -6.82
C ASP A 54 -10.90 -7.59 -8.17
N ALA A 55 -10.96 -8.35 -9.27
CA ALA A 55 -10.60 -7.85 -10.60
C ALA A 55 -11.45 -6.65 -11.05
N ALA A 56 -12.75 -6.65 -10.70
CA ALA A 56 -13.67 -5.58 -11.06
C ALA A 56 -13.31 -4.28 -10.32
N PHE A 57 -13.06 -4.37 -9.02
CA PHE A 57 -12.57 -3.26 -8.22
C PHE A 57 -11.24 -2.72 -8.77
N MET A 58 -10.23 -3.59 -8.97
CA MET A 58 -8.91 -3.15 -9.41
C MET A 58 -8.96 -2.45 -10.78
N ARG A 59 -9.81 -2.95 -11.69
CA ARG A 59 -10.01 -2.34 -13.01
C ARG A 59 -10.63 -0.96 -12.88
N TRP A 60 -11.73 -0.84 -12.14
CA TRP A 60 -12.37 0.45 -11.94
C TRP A 60 -11.42 1.42 -11.23
N ARG A 61 -10.90 1.04 -10.06
CA ARG A 61 -10.13 1.91 -9.16
C ARG A 61 -8.80 2.35 -9.75
N PHE A 62 -8.08 1.43 -10.43
CA PHE A 62 -6.68 1.67 -10.84
C PHE A 62 -6.48 1.84 -12.35
N ARG A 63 -7.49 1.60 -13.19
CA ARG A 63 -7.40 1.80 -14.66
C ARG A 63 -8.43 2.79 -15.19
N GLU A 64 -9.68 2.66 -14.77
CA GLU A 64 -10.80 3.39 -15.37
C GLU A 64 -11.14 4.68 -14.62
N MET A 65 -10.70 4.85 -13.37
CA MET A 65 -10.92 6.05 -12.56
C MET A 65 -10.38 7.30 -13.28
N PRO A 66 -11.23 8.28 -13.65
CA PRO A 66 -10.81 9.39 -14.50
C PRO A 66 -9.99 10.47 -13.79
N LEU A 67 -10.05 10.53 -12.45
CA LEU A 67 -9.49 11.63 -11.67
C LEU A 67 -8.01 11.45 -11.31
N GLN A 68 -7.52 10.21 -11.25
CA GLN A 68 -6.19 9.92 -10.77
C GLN A 68 -5.57 8.75 -11.54
N ARG A 69 -4.25 8.81 -11.74
CA ARG A 69 -3.48 7.74 -12.38
C ARG A 69 -2.77 6.89 -11.34
N TYR A 70 -2.76 5.58 -11.60
CA TYR A 70 -2.13 4.60 -10.74
C TYR A 70 -1.20 3.71 -11.56
N ASP A 71 -0.01 3.47 -11.01
CA ASP A 71 0.77 2.32 -11.41
C ASP A 71 0.56 1.20 -10.39
N VAL A 72 0.27 -0.01 -10.87
CA VAL A 72 0.10 -1.17 -10.02
C VAL A 72 1.24 -2.14 -10.27
N LEU A 73 1.97 -2.48 -9.21
CA LEU A 73 3.04 -3.47 -9.23
C LEU A 73 2.57 -4.74 -8.53
N GLN A 74 2.92 -5.90 -9.05
CA GLN A 74 2.51 -7.20 -8.52
C GLN A 74 3.72 -8.01 -8.09
N LEU A 75 3.68 -8.54 -6.87
CA LEU A 75 4.60 -9.57 -6.40
C LEU A 75 4.09 -10.93 -6.85
N ARG A 76 4.93 -11.68 -7.55
CA ARG A 76 4.65 -13.06 -7.94
C ARG A 76 5.71 -14.00 -7.39
N ARG A 77 5.30 -15.21 -7.01
CA ARG A 77 6.20 -16.33 -6.64
C ARG A 77 5.87 -17.51 -7.52
N ASP A 78 6.86 -18.00 -8.27
CA ASP A 78 6.72 -19.11 -9.21
C ASP A 78 5.58 -18.93 -10.22
N GLY A 79 5.33 -17.67 -10.61
CA GLY A 79 4.26 -17.30 -11.53
C GLY A 79 2.89 -17.05 -10.90
N GLU A 80 2.73 -17.26 -9.60
CA GLU A 80 1.47 -17.01 -8.88
C GLU A 80 1.46 -15.62 -8.22
N LEU A 81 0.34 -14.91 -8.30
CA LEU A 81 0.14 -13.62 -7.65
C LEU A 81 0.12 -13.78 -6.12
N ARG A 82 1.05 -13.10 -5.43
CA ARG A 82 1.17 -13.11 -3.96
C ARG A 82 0.77 -11.80 -3.30
N GLY A 83 0.82 -10.70 -4.06
CA GLY A 83 0.42 -9.39 -3.57
C GLY A 83 0.55 -8.32 -4.63
N TYR A 84 0.03 -7.13 -4.32
CA TYR A 84 0.18 -5.94 -5.17
C TYR A 84 0.41 -4.69 -4.34
N VAL A 85 0.90 -3.66 -5.00
CA VAL A 85 0.93 -2.29 -4.49
C VAL A 85 0.52 -1.33 -5.60
N ALA A 86 -0.39 -0.41 -5.27
CA ALA A 86 -0.81 0.66 -6.16
C ALA A 86 -0.16 1.97 -5.73
N VAL A 87 0.47 2.68 -6.67
CA VAL A 87 1.03 4.01 -6.44
C VAL A 87 0.25 5.04 -7.24
N GLY A 88 -0.44 5.93 -6.53
CA GLY A 88 -1.09 7.10 -7.10
C GLY A 88 -0.08 8.21 -7.33
N HIS A 89 -0.14 8.82 -8.50
CA HIS A 89 0.67 9.98 -8.83
C HIS A 89 -0.23 11.03 -9.49
N ALA A 90 -0.15 12.26 -8.97
CA ALA A 90 -0.86 13.39 -9.57
C ALA A 90 -0.38 13.59 -11.00
N ILE A 91 -1.28 14.05 -11.87
CA ILE A 91 -0.94 14.47 -13.24
C ILE A 91 -0.01 15.71 -13.21
N ASP A 92 0.08 16.42 -12.08
CA ASP A 92 0.95 17.59 -11.88
C ASP A 92 2.19 17.28 -11.02
N PRO A 93 3.40 17.24 -11.63
CA PRO A 93 4.68 17.05 -10.94
C PRO A 93 5.02 18.13 -9.90
N ALA A 94 4.37 19.30 -9.92
CA ALA A 94 4.69 20.41 -9.02
C ALA A 94 4.30 20.19 -7.56
N ARG A 95 3.50 19.15 -7.24
CA ARG A 95 3.04 18.87 -5.87
C ARG A 95 4.05 18.09 -5.01
N GLY A 96 5.13 17.57 -5.60
CA GLY A 96 6.28 16.98 -4.89
C GLY A 96 6.01 15.71 -4.05
N THR A 97 4.74 15.27 -3.92
CA THR A 97 4.35 14.14 -3.08
C THR A 97 3.68 13.03 -3.89
N GLY A 98 4.23 11.84 -3.82
CA GLY A 98 3.70 10.62 -4.43
C GLY A 98 3.19 9.67 -3.36
N GLN A 99 2.16 8.89 -3.68
CA GLN A 99 1.44 8.13 -2.67
C GLN A 99 1.41 6.65 -3.00
N VAL A 100 1.71 5.82 -2.01
CA VAL A 100 1.24 4.43 -1.99
C VAL A 100 -0.24 4.49 -1.63
N THR A 101 -1.09 4.16 -2.58
CA THR A 101 -2.55 4.28 -2.43
C THR A 101 -3.14 3.04 -1.78
N ASP A 102 -2.64 1.88 -2.17
CA ASP A 102 -3.10 0.59 -1.67
C ASP A 102 -1.95 -0.42 -1.73
N ILE A 103 -2.03 -1.43 -0.88
CA ILE A 103 -1.09 -2.54 -0.83
C ILE A 103 -1.86 -3.73 -0.26
N LEU A 104 -1.60 -4.94 -0.72
CA LEU A 104 -2.18 -6.15 -0.13
C LEU A 104 -1.32 -7.36 -0.49
N THR A 105 -1.21 -8.32 0.42
CA THR A 105 -0.57 -9.62 0.18
C THR A 105 -1.49 -10.72 0.67
N ILE A 106 -1.30 -11.96 0.18
CA ILE A 106 -2.14 -13.08 0.62
C ILE A 106 -1.98 -13.31 2.12
N ASP A 107 -0.75 -13.43 2.63
CA ASP A 107 -0.50 -13.87 4.01
C ASP A 107 -0.32 -12.72 5.02
N ASP A 108 -0.47 -11.46 4.60
CA ASP A 108 -0.05 -10.27 5.36
C ASP A 108 1.40 -10.38 5.87
N ASP A 109 2.30 -11.03 5.09
CA ASP A 109 3.70 -11.22 5.46
C ASP A 109 4.46 -9.87 5.40
N PRO A 110 5.04 -9.40 6.52
CA PRO A 110 5.81 -8.15 6.56
C PRO A 110 6.93 -8.10 5.52
N ARG A 111 7.53 -9.23 5.16
CA ARG A 111 8.58 -9.31 4.15
C ARG A 111 8.03 -9.00 2.75
N GLU A 112 6.93 -9.62 2.37
CA GLU A 112 6.30 -9.43 1.06
C GLU A 112 5.77 -8.00 0.91
N LEU A 113 5.12 -7.48 1.95
CA LEU A 113 4.71 -6.08 2.03
C LEU A 113 5.91 -5.13 1.91
N ALA A 114 7.03 -5.42 2.57
CA ALA A 114 8.23 -4.60 2.47
C ALA A 114 8.86 -4.65 1.06
N LEU A 115 8.82 -5.79 0.37
CA LEU A 115 9.28 -5.91 -1.02
C LEU A 115 8.45 -5.00 -1.94
N LEU A 116 7.13 -5.03 -1.78
CA LEU A 116 6.18 -4.20 -2.52
C LEU A 116 6.37 -2.71 -2.19
N LEU A 117 6.45 -2.32 -0.92
CA LEU A 117 6.73 -0.94 -0.51
C LEU A 117 8.05 -0.43 -1.12
N ARG A 118 9.11 -1.23 -1.11
CA ARG A 118 10.37 -0.85 -1.74
C ARG A 118 10.26 -0.70 -3.26
N ALA A 119 9.43 -1.50 -3.92
CA ALA A 119 9.17 -1.36 -5.34
C ALA A 119 8.38 -0.07 -5.64
N ALA A 120 7.36 0.23 -4.85
CA ALA A 120 6.60 1.47 -4.91
C ALA A 120 7.50 2.70 -4.71
N LEU A 121 8.38 2.69 -3.70
CA LEU A 121 9.34 3.77 -3.46
C LEU A 121 10.28 4.00 -4.66
N ARG A 122 10.75 2.93 -5.32
CA ARG A 122 11.54 3.03 -6.55
C ARG A 122 10.72 3.64 -7.69
N ARG A 123 9.45 3.26 -7.85
CA ARG A 123 8.56 3.82 -8.87
C ARG A 123 8.31 5.32 -8.64
N LEU A 124 7.94 5.71 -7.42
CA LEU A 124 7.73 7.11 -7.06
C LEU A 124 8.99 7.96 -7.26
N HIS A 125 10.17 7.43 -6.90
CA HIS A 125 11.43 8.10 -7.17
C HIS A 125 11.69 8.28 -8.67
N ALA A 126 11.41 7.27 -9.50
CA ALA A 126 11.54 7.36 -10.96
C ALA A 126 10.57 8.39 -11.58
N LEU A 127 9.41 8.60 -10.95
CA LEU A 127 8.44 9.64 -11.31
C LEU A 127 8.83 11.05 -10.82
N GLY A 128 10.00 11.23 -10.18
CA GLY A 128 10.48 12.53 -9.72
C GLY A 128 9.85 13.02 -8.41
N THR A 129 9.19 12.13 -7.67
CA THR A 129 8.59 12.48 -6.37
C THR A 129 9.65 12.84 -5.32
N GLU A 130 9.48 13.95 -4.61
CA GLU A 130 10.37 14.37 -3.51
C GLU A 130 10.08 13.63 -2.20
N VAL A 131 8.79 13.42 -1.92
CA VAL A 131 8.25 12.79 -0.71
C VAL A 131 7.30 11.65 -1.07
N ALA A 132 7.60 10.43 -0.60
CA ALA A 132 6.68 9.29 -0.69
C ALA A 132 5.90 9.14 0.62
N ALA A 133 4.58 9.03 0.53
CA ALA A 133 3.70 8.81 1.67
C ALA A 133 2.85 7.55 1.49
N PHE A 134 2.50 6.91 2.60
CA PHE A 134 1.54 5.80 2.66
C PHE A 134 0.62 6.06 3.84
N GLY A 135 -0.69 5.99 3.61
CA GLY A 135 -1.72 6.16 4.63
C GLY A 135 -2.56 4.89 4.72
N CYS A 136 -2.61 4.29 5.90
CA CYS A 136 -3.45 3.13 6.20
C CYS A 136 -3.82 3.11 7.69
N VAL A 137 -4.80 2.26 8.04
CA VAL A 137 -4.92 1.76 9.41
C VAL A 137 -3.74 0.84 9.66
N ALA A 138 -2.95 1.15 10.71
CA ALA A 138 -1.74 0.43 11.01
C ALA A 138 -2.04 -0.97 11.54
N THR A 139 -1.64 -2.00 10.78
CA THR A 139 -1.54 -3.38 11.28
C THR A 139 -0.11 -3.67 11.78
N PRO A 140 0.10 -4.66 12.65
CA PRO A 140 1.44 -5.08 13.05
C PRO A 140 2.32 -5.43 11.84
N ALA A 141 1.75 -6.09 10.83
CA ALA A 141 2.47 -6.49 9.63
C ALA A 141 2.89 -5.29 8.77
N LEU A 142 1.99 -4.35 8.50
CA LEU A 142 2.31 -3.14 7.74
C LEU A 142 3.31 -2.24 8.49
N THR A 143 3.23 -2.19 9.81
CA THR A 143 4.18 -1.43 10.65
C THR A 143 5.59 -1.99 10.51
N GLU A 144 5.74 -3.32 10.62
CA GLU A 144 7.03 -3.98 10.44
C GLU A 144 7.52 -3.87 8.99
N ALA A 145 6.63 -4.04 8.02
CA ALA A 145 6.96 -3.88 6.60
C ALA A 145 7.49 -2.48 6.27
N ALA A 146 6.85 -1.44 6.82
CA ALA A 146 7.28 -0.06 6.67
C ALA A 146 8.68 0.14 7.27
N ARG A 147 8.94 -0.40 8.47
CA ARG A 147 10.27 -0.37 9.09
C ARG A 147 11.33 -1.05 8.21
N LEU A 148 11.03 -2.24 7.69
CA LEU A 148 11.90 -3.01 6.80
C LEU A 148 12.13 -2.31 5.44
N ALA A 149 11.16 -1.54 4.97
CA ALA A 149 11.26 -0.74 3.76
C ALA A 149 12.01 0.60 3.97
N GLY A 150 12.32 0.96 5.23
CA GLY A 150 13.12 2.13 5.59
C GLY A 150 12.30 3.35 6.02
N PHE A 151 10.99 3.20 6.27
CA PHE A 151 10.19 4.23 6.93
C PHE A 151 10.59 4.30 8.42
N SER A 152 10.84 5.51 8.93
CA SER A 152 11.37 5.72 10.28
C SER A 152 10.44 6.50 11.20
N ARG A 153 9.37 7.10 10.67
CA ARG A 153 8.42 7.92 11.42
C ARG A 153 7.00 7.73 10.88
N SER A 154 6.09 7.25 11.72
CA SER A 154 4.65 7.36 11.51
C SER A 154 4.13 8.46 12.44
N LYS A 155 3.53 9.50 11.87
CA LYS A 155 2.67 10.41 12.65
C LYS A 155 1.23 9.99 12.35
N PRO A 156 0.36 9.78 13.36
CA PRO A 156 -1.07 9.69 13.10
C PRO A 156 -1.50 11.00 12.45
N THR A 157 -1.85 10.94 11.16
CA THR A 157 -2.25 12.14 10.39
C THR A 157 -3.75 12.26 10.24
N ARG A 158 -4.50 11.16 10.43
CA ARG A 158 -5.96 11.10 10.28
C ARG A 158 -6.56 10.12 11.30
N PRO A 159 -7.06 10.59 12.46
CA PRO A 159 -7.87 9.73 13.32
C PRO A 159 -9.15 9.34 12.57
N ALA A 160 -9.48 8.06 12.53
CA ALA A 160 -10.77 7.61 12.02
C ALA A 160 -11.87 8.15 12.96
N GLN A 161 -12.83 8.87 12.42
CA GLN A 161 -14.04 9.26 13.15
C GLN A 161 -15.15 8.33 12.71
N VAL A 162 -15.73 7.61 13.66
CA VAL A 162 -16.79 6.64 13.41
C VAL A 162 -18.05 7.12 14.12
N PHE A 163 -19.13 7.28 13.35
CA PHE A 163 -20.45 7.60 13.89
C PHE A 163 -21.22 6.32 14.19
N PHE A 164 -21.78 6.24 15.39
CA PHE A 164 -22.66 5.14 15.81
C PHE A 164 -24.06 5.66 16.04
N SER A 165 -25.04 4.92 15.54
CA SER A 165 -26.45 5.19 15.86
C SER A 165 -26.84 4.68 17.25
N ASP A 166 -26.16 3.65 17.76
CA ASP A 166 -26.32 3.10 19.11
C ASP A 166 -25.11 3.43 20.00
N PRO A 167 -25.29 4.18 21.11
CA PRO A 167 -24.22 4.49 22.07
C PRO A 167 -23.54 3.26 22.68
N ALA A 168 -24.18 2.09 22.71
CA ALA A 168 -23.58 0.86 23.22
C ALA A 168 -22.51 0.31 22.25
N GLU A 169 -22.64 0.56 20.95
CA GLU A 169 -21.64 0.19 19.95
C GLU A 169 -20.40 1.06 20.01
N MET A 170 -20.56 2.34 20.39
CA MET A 170 -19.43 3.26 20.59
C MET A 170 -18.43 2.72 21.62
N GLN A 171 -18.88 1.97 22.63
CA GLN A 171 -18.00 1.39 23.64
C GLN A 171 -17.09 0.26 23.11
N ARG A 172 -17.42 -0.30 21.93
CA ARG A 172 -16.67 -1.41 21.31
C ARG A 172 -15.70 -0.94 20.23
N ILE A 173 -15.57 0.36 19.99
CA ILE A 173 -14.82 0.87 18.84
C ILE A 173 -13.33 0.52 18.90
N ASP A 174 -12.72 0.60 20.08
CA ASP A 174 -11.31 0.27 20.28
C ASP A 174 -11.01 -1.21 19.99
N GLU A 175 -12.02 -2.08 20.10
CA GLU A 175 -11.91 -3.49 19.74
C GLU A 175 -12.05 -3.72 18.22
N ILE A 176 -12.77 -2.84 17.52
CA ILE A 176 -13.05 -2.97 16.07
C ILE A 176 -11.94 -2.34 15.24
N LEU A 177 -11.46 -1.15 15.61
CA LEU A 177 -10.49 -0.38 14.81
C LEU A 177 -9.25 -1.17 14.40
N PRO A 178 -8.62 -2.00 15.26
CA PRO A 178 -7.43 -2.78 14.89
C PRO A 178 -7.70 -3.85 13.82
N HIS A 179 -8.97 -4.19 13.59
CA HIS A 179 -9.39 -5.20 12.62
C HIS A 179 -9.78 -4.62 11.25
N LEU A 180 -9.82 -3.29 11.12
CA LEU A 180 -10.13 -2.62 9.87
C LEU A 180 -8.88 -2.57 8.98
N TYR A 181 -8.99 -3.17 7.80
CA TYR A 181 -8.03 -2.96 6.73
C TYR A 181 -8.51 -1.80 5.86
N LEU A 182 -7.98 -0.60 6.13
CA LEU A 182 -8.29 0.59 5.36
C LEU A 182 -7.01 1.24 4.84
N THR A 183 -7.08 1.62 3.58
CA THR A 183 -6.04 2.26 2.79
C THR A 183 -6.64 3.50 2.11
N ARG A 184 -5.85 4.19 1.31
CA ARG A 184 -6.35 5.33 0.55
C ARG A 184 -7.23 4.91 -0.63
N ALA A 185 -7.14 3.66 -1.10
CA ALA A 185 -8.03 3.18 -2.14
C ALA A 185 -9.50 3.08 -1.69
N ASP A 186 -9.74 2.96 -0.37
CA ASP A 186 -11.08 2.90 0.22
C ASP A 186 -11.70 4.31 0.42
N GLN A 187 -10.96 5.38 0.12
CA GLN A 187 -11.42 6.76 0.23
C GLN A 187 -11.93 7.29 -1.11
N ASP A 188 -12.99 8.09 -1.08
CA ASP A 188 -13.52 8.82 -2.25
C ASP A 188 -12.79 10.15 -2.50
N GLU A 189 -11.85 10.54 -1.63
CA GLU A 189 -11.09 11.79 -1.72
C GLU A 189 -9.92 11.71 -2.71
N ASP A 190 -10.23 11.68 -4.00
CA ASP A 190 -9.28 11.72 -5.12
C ASP A 190 -9.18 13.13 -5.79
N TYR A 191 -9.58 14.19 -5.08
CA TYR A 191 -9.60 15.59 -5.55
C TYR A 191 -8.25 16.32 -5.48
#